data_AF-A0A1F8RX04-F1
#
_entry.id   AF-A0A1F8RX04-F1
#
_cell.length_a   1.000
_cell.length_b   1.000
_cell.length_c   1.000
_cell.angle_alpha   90.00
_cell.angle_beta   90.00
_cell.angle_gamma   90.00
#
_symmetry.space_group_name_H-M   'P 1'
#
loop_
_entity.id
_entity.type
_entity.pdbx_description
1 polymer ?
#
loop_
_entity_poly.entity_id
_entity_poly.type
_entity_poly.pdbx_seq_one_letter_code
_entity_poly.pdbx_strand_id
1 'polypeptide(L)'
;MNVRTNLSLPEDLVKGVDEVAGPRGRSRYVADAVARQLRRDLLMIAARETAGAWKDHPLFPTDESVVEWVRAGRAQGFDPWNADSR
;
A
#
# COMPACT_ATOMS: atom_id res chain seq x y z
N MET A 1 -17.06 -9.78 -10.59
CA MET A 1 -17.74 -11.07 -10.31
C MET A 1 -17.55 -11.33 -8.82
N ASN A 2 -18.62 -11.59 -8.07
CA ASN A 2 -18.53 -11.78 -6.60
C ASN A 2 -18.71 -13.25 -6.27
N VAL A 3 -17.87 -13.76 -5.35
CA VAL A 3 -17.97 -15.11 -4.81
C VAL A 3 -18.57 -15.02 -3.40
N ARG A 4 -19.52 -15.89 -3.08
CA ARG A 4 -20.09 -15.95 -1.72
C ARG A 4 -19.14 -16.74 -0.83
N THR A 5 -18.71 -16.11 0.25
CA THR A 5 -17.83 -16.70 1.26
C THR A 5 -18.50 -16.56 2.63
N ASN A 6 -18.69 -17.68 3.34
CA ASN A 6 -19.20 -17.67 4.70
C ASN A 6 -18.03 -17.55 5.67
N LEU A 7 -18.02 -16.49 6.49
CA LEU A 7 -16.99 -16.21 7.48
C LEU A 7 -17.64 -16.12 8.86
N SER A 8 -17.03 -16.75 9.86
CA SER A 8 -17.37 -16.52 11.26
C SER A 8 -16.57 -15.33 11.78
N LEU A 9 -17.27 -14.31 12.27
CA LEU A 9 -16.67 -13.09 12.82
C LEU A 9 -17.12 -12.91 14.27
N PRO A 10 -16.28 -12.32 15.13
CA PRO A 10 -16.67 -11.93 16.48
C PRO A 10 -17.93 -11.03 16.48
N GLU A 11 -18.83 -11.24 17.44
CA GLU A 11 -20.12 -10.53 17.49
C GLU A 11 -19.93 -9.02 17.68
N ASP A 12 -19.00 -8.62 18.54
CA ASP A 12 -18.60 -7.24 18.78
C ASP A 12 -18.09 -6.56 17.51
N LEU A 13 -17.30 -7.28 16.70
CA LEU A 13 -16.82 -6.77 15.42
C LEU A 13 -17.98 -6.55 14.44
N VAL A 14 -18.93 -7.49 14.37
CA VAL A 14 -20.11 -7.35 13.51
C VAL A 14 -20.97 -6.15 13.94
N LYS A 15 -21.17 -5.97 15.25
CA LYS A 15 -21.86 -4.80 15.81
C LYS A 15 -21.16 -3.50 15.44
N GLY A 16 -19.84 -3.43 15.58
CA GLY A 16 -19.07 -2.25 15.18
C GLY A 16 -19.19 -1.94 13.69
N VAL A 17 -19.22 -2.96 12.83
CA VAL A 17 -19.49 -2.75 11.39
C VAL A 17 -20.90 -2.24 11.15
N ASP A 18 -21.91 -2.72 11.89
CA ASP A 18 -23.28 -2.23 11.76
C ASP A 18 -23.43 -0.76 12.15
N GLU A 19 -22.74 -0.32 13.20
CA GLU A 19 -22.76 1.07 13.64
C GLU A 19 -22.20 2.01 12.57
N VAL A 20 -21.18 1.58 11.83
CA VAL A 20 -20.51 2.40 10.81
C VAL A 20 -21.16 2.29 9.43
N ALA A 21 -21.48 1.07 9.00
CA ALA A 21 -21.91 0.78 7.62
C ALA A 21 -23.40 0.42 7.49
N GLY A 22 -24.09 0.24 8.63
CA GLY A 22 -25.45 -0.26 8.70
C GLY A 22 -25.57 -1.77 8.42
N PRO A 23 -26.71 -2.39 8.78
CA PRO A 23 -26.91 -3.85 8.64
C PRO A 23 -26.76 -4.39 7.22
N ARG A 24 -27.04 -3.57 6.20
CA ARG A 24 -26.93 -3.94 4.77
C ARG A 24 -25.55 -3.60 4.16
N GLY A 25 -24.69 -2.90 4.89
CA GLY A 25 -23.38 -2.44 4.43
C GLY A 25 -22.22 -3.38 4.74
N ARG A 26 -22.44 -4.42 5.56
CA ARG A 26 -21.38 -5.31 6.06
C ARG A 26 -20.49 -5.90 4.96
N SER A 27 -21.08 -6.48 3.92
CA SER A 27 -20.29 -7.13 2.86
C SER A 27 -19.38 -6.14 2.12
N ARG A 28 -19.87 -4.92 1.86
CA ARG A 28 -19.06 -3.87 1.23
C ARG A 28 -17.95 -3.42 2.17
N TYR A 29 -18.29 -3.15 3.43
CA TYR A 29 -17.31 -2.73 4.43
C TYR A 29 -16.17 -3.74 4.60
N VAL A 30 -16.53 -5.02 4.75
CA VAL A 30 -15.56 -6.13 4.88
C VAL A 30 -14.72 -6.27 3.61
N ALA A 31 -15.33 -6.25 2.43
CA ALA A 31 -14.59 -6.34 1.17
C ALA A 31 -13.57 -5.20 1.02
N ASP A 32 -13.98 -3.96 1.33
CA ASP A 32 -13.09 -2.80 1.25
C ASP A 32 -11.96 -2.87 2.28
N ALA A 33 -12.27 -3.31 3.51
CA ALA A 33 -11.27 -3.49 4.57
C ALA A 33 -10.24 -4.56 4.20
N VAL A 34 -10.69 -5.73 3.74
CA VAL A 34 -9.83 -6.82 3.29
C VAL A 34 -9.00 -6.39 2.09
N ALA A 35 -9.58 -5.68 1.11
CA ALA A 35 -8.83 -5.19 -0.05
C ALA A 35 -7.72 -4.19 0.36
N ARG A 36 -8.00 -3.29 1.31
CA ARG A 36 -6.99 -2.37 1.85
C ARG A 36 -5.87 -3.09 2.58
N GLN A 37 -6.21 -4.08 3.41
CA GLN A 37 -5.20 -4.85 4.16
C GLN A 37 -4.36 -5.70 3.22
N LEU A 38 -5.00 -6.40 2.27
CA LEU A 38 -4.31 -7.25 1.30
C LEU A 38 -3.31 -6.46 0.46
N ARG A 39 -3.66 -5.24 0.02
CA ARG A 39 -2.70 -4.36 -0.69
C ARG A 39 -1.47 -4.04 0.16
N ARG A 40 -1.66 -3.77 1.46
CA ARG A 40 -0.55 -3.51 2.38
C ARG A 40 0.32 -4.74 2.56
N ASP A 41 -0.30 -5.91 2.75
CA ASP A 41 0.43 -7.17 2.94
C ASP A 41 1.25 -7.52 1.69
N LEU A 42 0.66 -7.38 0.49
CA LEU A 42 1.35 -7.60 -0.78
C LEU A 42 2.52 -6.63 -0.97
N LEU A 43 2.36 -5.35 -0.63
CA LEU A 43 3.45 -4.38 -0.67
C LEU A 43 4.60 -4.79 0.26
N MET A 44 4.28 -5.24 1.48
CA MET A 44 5.29 -5.68 2.44
C MET A 44 6.01 -6.95 1.99
N ILE A 45 5.29 -7.89 1.37
CA ILE A 45 5.88 -9.08 0.76
C ILE A 45 6.86 -8.67 -0.34
N ALA A 46 6.40 -7.84 -1.29
CA ALA A 46 7.24 -7.37 -2.39
C ALA A 46 8.49 -6.62 -1.88
N ALA A 47 8.34 -5.76 -0.89
CA ALA A 47 9.46 -5.02 -0.29
C ALA A 47 10.50 -5.95 0.36
N ARG A 48 10.06 -7.05 0.99
CA ARG A 48 10.96 -8.07 1.57
C ARG A 48 11.64 -8.90 0.49
N GLU A 49 10.90 -9.35 -0.51
CA GLU A 49 11.42 -10.18 -1.60
C GLU A 49 12.41 -9.42 -2.49
N THR A 50 12.23 -8.11 -2.63
CA THR A 50 13.10 -7.24 -3.45
C THR A 50 14.14 -6.47 -2.62
N ALA A 51 14.26 -6.77 -1.32
CA ALA A 51 15.22 -6.11 -0.46
C ALA A 51 16.65 -6.30 -1.00
N GLY A 52 17.36 -5.19 -1.22
CA GLY A 52 18.71 -5.21 -1.77
C GLY A 52 18.79 -5.39 -3.29
N ALA A 53 17.67 -5.47 -4.02
CA ALA A 53 17.67 -5.60 -5.49
C ALA A 53 18.42 -4.46 -6.22
N TRP A 54 18.64 -3.33 -5.54
CA TRP A 54 19.36 -2.16 -6.07
C TRP A 54 20.68 -1.87 -5.35
N LYS A 55 21.14 -2.76 -4.47
CA LYS A 55 22.33 -2.54 -3.64
C LYS A 55 23.59 -2.25 -4.48
N ASP A 56 23.78 -3.01 -5.55
CA ASP A 56 24.98 -2.92 -6.40
C ASP A 56 24.66 -2.30 -7.78
N HIS A 57 23.62 -1.45 -7.86
CA HIS A 57 23.13 -0.91 -9.12
C HIS A 57 24.11 0.13 -9.69
N PRO A 58 24.48 0.08 -10.99
CA PRO A 58 25.53 0.94 -11.56
C PRO A 58 25.18 2.44 -11.58
N LEU A 59 23.89 2.79 -11.52
CA LEU A 59 23.45 4.19 -11.36
C LEU A 59 23.75 4.74 -9.96
N PHE A 60 23.89 3.88 -8.95
CA PHE A 60 24.11 4.27 -7.56
C PHE A 60 25.31 3.53 -6.95
N PRO A 61 26.54 3.80 -7.41
CA PRO A 61 27.73 3.08 -6.95
C PRO A 61 28.12 3.41 -5.50
N THR A 62 27.59 4.50 -4.93
CA THR A 62 27.85 4.93 -3.55
C THR A 62 26.60 5.50 -2.90
N ASP A 63 26.54 5.51 -1.56
CA ASP A 63 25.44 6.14 -0.82
C ASP A 63 25.31 7.64 -1.17
N GLU A 64 26.43 8.36 -1.31
CA GLU A 64 26.46 9.76 -1.78
C GLU A 64 25.80 9.96 -3.15
N SER A 65 25.95 9.01 -4.09
CA SER A 65 25.34 9.13 -5.42
C SER A 65 23.81 9.14 -5.37
N VAL A 66 23.22 8.41 -4.42
CA VAL A 66 21.77 8.43 -4.14
C VAL A 66 21.37 9.79 -3.57
N VAL A 67 22.14 10.31 -2.61
CA VAL A 67 21.86 11.61 -1.97
C VAL A 67 21.90 12.74 -3.00
N GLU A 68 22.91 12.77 -3.86
CA GLU A 68 23.04 13.78 -4.92
C GLU A 68 21.91 13.68 -5.95
N TRP A 69 21.50 12.47 -6.33
CA TRP A 69 20.35 12.26 -7.20
C TRP A 69 19.06 12.82 -6.59
N VAL A 70 18.80 12.55 -5.29
CA VAL A 70 17.63 13.09 -4.58
C VAL A 70 17.69 14.62 -4.49
N ARG A 71 18.86 15.20 -4.18
CA ARG A 71 19.04 16.66 -4.11
C ARG A 71 18.77 17.32 -5.47
N ALA A 72 19.34 16.78 -6.54
CA ALA A 72 19.15 17.28 -7.89
C ALA A 72 17.67 17.23 -8.29
N GLY A 73 16.96 16.14 -7.98
CA GLY A 73 15.52 16.02 -8.24
C GLY A 73 14.72 17.09 -7.51
N ARG A 74 14.95 17.29 -6.20
CA ARG A 74 14.26 18.32 -5.42
C ARG A 74 14.54 19.74 -5.92
N ALA A 75 15.78 20.03 -6.32
CA ALA A 75 16.15 21.33 -6.89
C ALA A 75 15.42 21.62 -8.22
N GLN A 76 15.09 20.57 -8.98
CA GLN A 76 14.32 20.65 -10.23
C GLN A 76 12.80 20.68 -10.00
N GLY A 77 12.34 20.68 -8.74
CA GLY A 77 10.91 20.64 -8.41
C GLY A 77 10.27 19.28 -8.66
N PHE A 78 11.07 18.20 -8.77
CA PHE A 78 10.53 16.85 -8.86
C PHE A 78 9.78 16.49 -7.58
N ASP A 79 8.46 16.44 -7.68
CA ASP A 79 7.59 15.86 -6.68
C ASP A 79 7.08 14.50 -7.19
N PRO A 80 7.56 13.37 -6.62
CA PRO A 80 7.15 12.03 -7.05
C PRO A 80 5.66 11.75 -6.79
N TRP A 81 4.96 12.63 -6.06
CA TRP A 81 3.54 12.51 -5.73
C TRP A 81 2.64 13.47 -6.50
N ASN A 82 3.22 14.41 -7.26
CA ASN A 82 2.49 15.26 -8.17
C ASN A 82 2.50 14.63 -9.57
N ALA A 83 1.32 14.20 -10.03
CA ALA A 83 1.13 13.45 -11.27
C ALA A 83 1.57 14.21 -12.55
N ASP A 84 1.69 15.54 -12.46
CA ASP A 84 2.03 16.41 -13.57
C ASP A 84 3.54 16.72 -13.67
N SER A 85 4.39 16.11 -12.83
CA SER A 85 5.82 16.42 -12.70
C SER A 85 6.75 15.65 -13.66
N ARG A 86 6.23 15.08 -14.76
CA ARG A 86 7.01 14.28 -15.72
C ARG A 86 7.26 15.00 -17.03
#